data_AF-A0A812LYD2-F1
#
_entry.id   AF-A0A812LYD2-F1
#
_cell.length_a   1.000
_cell.length_b   1.000
_cell.length_c   1.000
_cell.angle_alpha   90.00
_cell.angle_beta   90.00
_cell.angle_gamma   90.00
#
_symmetry.space_group_name_H-M   'P 1'
#
loop_
_entity.id
_entity.type
_entity.pdbx_description
1 polymer ?
#
loop_
_entity_poly.entity_id
_entity_poly.type
_entity_poly.pdbx_seq_one_letter_code
_entity_poly.pdbx_strand_id
1 'polypeptide(L)'
;MFRIKGAYRAAAVVFFTRNDDGSVAKVLVAVEERKVKASFLDLEDKGKVVERLVVFPMGRKEKKDKNDPVETAKREYIEETLDYGSLARYLDFADFDGGGDSAAARLAPGSKVPMTWSGADNMALYFAPAGLTVLFCEVPVAEADEPGHEPPAKKQRQEETAAELKAMPKPSPSYHVGKVGHLQSVWLDAQSLRTVAESKDKAPKLSLQGQDCRFFPTSASVLRLPEARKWLETTPNA
;
A
#
# COMPACT_ATOMS: atom_id res chain seq x y z
N MET A 1 -5.68 -20.71 3.82
CA MET A 1 -6.84 -20.32 2.98
C MET A 1 -7.62 -19.28 3.74
N PHE A 2 -7.31 -18.01 3.48
CA PHE A 2 -8.07 -16.85 3.94
C PHE A 2 -9.57 -17.08 3.84
N ARG A 3 -10.24 -17.17 4.98
CA ARG A 3 -11.68 -16.96 5.02
C ARG A 3 -11.95 -15.47 5.20
N ILE A 4 -11.61 -14.67 4.19
CA ILE A 4 -12.28 -13.38 4.00
C ILE A 4 -13.75 -13.75 3.78
N LYS A 5 -14.59 -13.53 4.80
CA LYS A 5 -16.03 -13.75 4.73
C LYS A 5 -16.65 -12.66 3.86
N GLY A 6 -16.40 -12.74 2.54
CA GLY A 6 -16.89 -11.78 1.55
C GLY A 6 -16.09 -11.86 0.26
N ALA A 7 -16.76 -11.75 -0.89
CA ALA A 7 -16.08 -11.55 -2.16
C ALA A 7 -15.42 -10.16 -2.16
N TYR A 8 -14.09 -10.09 -2.08
CA TYR A 8 -13.39 -8.82 -2.20
C TYR A 8 -13.56 -8.24 -3.61
N ARG A 9 -13.58 -6.91 -3.67
CA ARG A 9 -13.76 -6.11 -4.89
C ARG A 9 -12.48 -5.34 -5.26
N ALA A 10 -11.65 -5.05 -4.27
CA ALA A 10 -10.41 -4.31 -4.41
C ALA A 10 -9.38 -4.83 -3.40
N ALA A 11 -8.09 -4.64 -3.70
CA ALA A 11 -7.01 -4.91 -2.76
C ALA A 11 -6.03 -3.74 -2.69
N ALA A 12 -5.38 -3.57 -1.54
CA ALA A 12 -4.35 -2.58 -1.27
C ALA A 12 -3.15 -3.26 -0.58
N VAL A 13 -1.98 -2.66 -0.72
CA VAL A 13 -0.78 -3.05 0.05
C VAL A 13 -0.25 -1.86 0.85
N VAL A 14 0.22 -2.17 2.06
CA VAL A 14 0.89 -1.27 2.97
C VAL A 14 2.21 -1.92 3.38
N PHE A 15 3.32 -1.43 2.84
CA PHE A 15 4.64 -1.89 3.27
C PHE A 15 5.05 -1.14 4.53
N PHE A 16 5.67 -1.84 5.48
CA PHE A 16 6.13 -1.22 6.73
C PHE A 16 7.40 -1.86 7.26
N THR A 17 8.10 -1.14 8.14
CA THR A 17 9.26 -1.64 8.87
C THR A 17 8.99 -1.61 10.38
N ARG A 18 9.78 -2.37 11.15
CA ARG A 18 9.76 -2.35 12.61
C ARG A 18 11.07 -1.87 13.20
N ASN A 19 11.00 -1.30 14.41
CA ASN A 19 12.16 -1.05 15.25
C ASN A 19 12.64 -2.35 15.93
N ASP A 20 13.80 -2.29 16.58
CA ASP A 20 14.36 -3.43 17.34
C ASP A 20 13.45 -3.92 18.48
N ASP A 21 12.57 -3.06 18.99
CA ASP A 21 11.56 -3.40 20.01
C ASP A 21 10.29 -4.06 19.44
N GLY A 22 10.23 -4.24 18.12
CA GLY A 22 9.09 -4.79 17.41
C GLY A 22 7.98 -3.79 17.09
N SER A 23 8.08 -2.52 17.48
CA SER A 23 7.08 -1.50 17.14
C SER A 23 7.17 -1.10 15.67
N VAL A 24 6.04 -0.68 15.06
CA VAL A 24 6.03 -0.17 13.68
C VAL A 24 6.83 1.14 13.63
N ALA A 25 7.86 1.17 12.79
CA ALA A 25 8.78 2.30 12.66
C ALA A 25 8.35 3.24 11.52
N LYS A 26 8.38 2.73 10.29
CA LYS A 26 8.02 3.47 9.09
C LYS A 26 6.98 2.73 8.26
N VAL A 27 6.14 3.49 7.57
CA VAL A 27 5.09 2.97 6.69
C VAL A 27 5.19 3.63 5.33
N LEU A 28 5.21 2.83 4.27
CA LEU A 28 5.21 3.32 2.91
C LEU A 28 3.80 3.77 2.53
N VAL A 29 3.67 5.03 2.14
CA VAL A 29 2.47 5.60 1.55
C VAL A 29 2.76 6.09 0.14
N ALA A 30 1.72 6.44 -0.60
CA ALA A 30 1.82 7.09 -1.88
C ALA A 30 1.14 8.46 -1.85
N VAL A 31 1.63 9.38 -2.68
CA VAL A 31 1.07 10.71 -2.85
C VAL A 31 0.61 10.89 -4.30
N GLU A 32 -0.58 11.44 -4.49
CA GLU A 32 -1.10 11.85 -5.80
C GLU A 32 -1.80 13.22 -5.72
N GLU A 33 -1.77 13.97 -6.83
CA GLU A 33 -2.70 15.07 -7.03
C GLU A 33 -3.97 14.56 -7.71
N ARG A 34 -5.11 14.78 -7.07
CA ARG A 34 -6.38 14.23 -7.55
C ARG A 34 -7.50 15.24 -7.52
N LYS A 35 -8.26 15.25 -8.62
CA LYS A 35 -9.54 15.97 -8.68
C LYS A 35 -10.63 15.15 -7.97
N VAL A 36 -11.08 15.60 -6.81
CA VAL A 36 -12.10 14.94 -5.98
C VAL A 36 -13.27 15.88 -5.67
N LYS A 37 -14.42 15.33 -5.27
CA LYS A 37 -15.53 16.15 -4.78
C LYS A 37 -15.14 16.75 -3.43
N ALA A 38 -15.35 18.05 -3.24
CA ALA A 38 -15.04 18.75 -1.99
C ALA A 38 -15.70 18.10 -0.76
N SER A 39 -16.98 17.71 -0.87
CA SER A 39 -17.71 16.99 0.19
C SER A 39 -17.15 15.59 0.51
N PHE A 40 -16.32 15.02 -0.37
CA PHE A 40 -15.62 13.77 -0.07
C PHE A 40 -14.50 13.99 0.96
N LEU A 41 -13.91 15.19 0.98
CA LEU A 41 -12.88 15.61 1.92
C LEU A 41 -13.43 16.45 3.09
N ASP A 42 -14.75 16.55 3.20
CA ASP A 42 -15.45 17.36 4.21
C ASP A 42 -15.12 18.86 4.13
N LEU A 43 -15.01 19.38 2.91
CA LEU A 43 -14.83 20.81 2.63
C LEU A 43 -16.17 21.49 2.38
N GLU A 44 -16.27 22.76 2.75
CA GLU A 44 -17.44 23.61 2.50
C GLU A 44 -17.61 23.96 1.01
N ASP A 45 -16.53 23.90 0.24
CA ASP A 45 -16.54 24.20 -1.19
C ASP A 45 -17.56 23.34 -1.95
N LYS A 46 -18.18 23.94 -2.96
CA LYS A 46 -19.07 23.21 -3.88
C LYS A 46 -18.26 22.63 -5.05
N GLY A 47 -18.62 21.42 -5.47
CA GLY A 47 -18.09 20.83 -6.69
C GLY A 47 -16.81 20.02 -6.50
N LYS A 48 -15.86 20.14 -7.43
CA LYS A 48 -14.62 19.36 -7.46
C LYS A 48 -13.41 20.25 -7.20
N VAL A 49 -12.52 19.82 -6.32
CA VAL A 49 -11.24 20.47 -5.99
C VAL A 49 -10.08 19.57 -6.43
N VAL A 50 -8.92 20.15 -6.67
CA VAL A 50 -7.66 19.41 -6.87
C VAL A 50 -6.90 19.47 -5.56
N GLU A 51 -6.55 18.31 -5.02
CA GLU A 51 -5.94 18.19 -3.71
C GLU A 51 -4.79 17.19 -3.77
N ARG A 52 -3.76 17.42 -2.94
CA ARG A 52 -2.65 16.50 -2.76
C ARG A 52 -3.03 15.49 -1.69
N LEU A 53 -3.18 14.24 -2.10
CA LEU A 53 -3.75 13.17 -1.29
C LEU A 53 -2.71 12.11 -0.96
N VAL A 54 -2.70 11.67 0.29
CA VAL A 54 -1.94 10.51 0.74
C VAL A 54 -2.85 9.28 0.68
N VAL A 55 -2.39 8.26 -0.03
CA VAL A 55 -3.12 7.03 -0.33
C VAL A 55 -2.27 5.80 -0.01
N PHE A 56 -2.93 4.64 0.10
CA PHE A 56 -2.26 3.36 -0.06
C PHE A 56 -2.44 2.92 -1.52
N PRO A 57 -1.40 2.41 -2.20
CA PRO A 57 -1.55 1.80 -3.52
C PRO A 57 -2.64 0.74 -3.48
N MET A 58 -3.65 0.88 -4.34
CA MET A 58 -4.85 0.07 -4.28
C MET A 58 -5.63 0.10 -5.58
N GLY A 59 -6.29 -1.01 -5.90
CA GLY A 59 -7.19 -1.03 -7.05
C GLY A 59 -8.11 -2.23 -7.10
N ARG A 60 -8.84 -2.32 -8.21
CA ARG A 60 -9.96 -3.27 -8.33
C ARG A 60 -9.44 -4.65 -8.71
N LYS A 61 -10.12 -5.67 -8.22
CA LYS A 61 -9.91 -7.04 -8.66
C LYS A 61 -10.20 -7.17 -10.16
N GLU A 62 -9.26 -7.74 -10.89
CA GLU A 62 -9.41 -8.14 -12.28
C GLU A 62 -9.47 -9.65 -12.46
N LYS A 63 -9.92 -10.10 -13.64
CA LYS A 63 -10.00 -11.54 -13.96
C LYS A 63 -8.63 -12.22 -13.90
N LYS A 64 -7.56 -11.50 -14.29
CA LYS A 64 -6.18 -12.01 -14.29
C LYS A 64 -5.62 -12.25 -12.88
N ASP A 65 -6.21 -11.64 -11.86
CA ASP A 65 -5.78 -11.76 -10.47
C ASP A 65 -6.24 -13.08 -9.81
N LYS A 66 -6.94 -13.96 -10.56
CA LYS A 66 -7.38 -15.31 -10.11
C LYS A 66 -8.22 -15.32 -8.82
N ASN A 67 -8.85 -14.19 -8.48
CA ASN A 67 -9.52 -13.98 -7.18
C ASN A 67 -8.58 -14.09 -5.97
N ASP A 68 -7.32 -13.72 -6.14
CA ASP A 68 -6.34 -13.61 -5.07
C ASP A 68 -6.07 -12.13 -4.74
N PRO A 69 -6.37 -11.66 -3.51
CA PRO A 69 -6.09 -10.29 -3.11
C PRO A 69 -4.59 -9.94 -3.12
N VAL A 70 -3.69 -10.92 -2.96
CA VAL A 70 -2.24 -10.72 -3.05
C VAL A 70 -1.86 -10.36 -4.49
N GLU A 71 -2.36 -11.12 -5.47
CA GLU A 71 -2.13 -10.84 -6.90
C GLU A 71 -2.72 -9.49 -7.30
N THR A 72 -3.93 -9.15 -6.83
CA THR A 72 -4.53 -7.83 -7.08
C THR A 72 -3.66 -6.71 -6.50
N ALA A 73 -3.27 -6.79 -5.22
CA ALA A 73 -2.49 -5.73 -4.57
C ALA A 73 -1.09 -5.59 -5.18
N LYS A 74 -0.44 -6.72 -5.50
CA LYS A 74 0.87 -6.76 -6.16
C LYS A 74 0.83 -6.07 -7.51
N ARG A 75 -0.16 -6.41 -8.35
CA ARG A 75 -0.34 -5.80 -9.66
C ARG A 75 -0.54 -4.29 -9.55
N GLU A 76 -1.47 -3.85 -8.70
CA GLU A 76 -1.76 -2.42 -8.52
C GLU A 76 -0.53 -1.66 -8.00
N TYR A 77 0.23 -2.24 -7.06
CA TYR A 77 1.47 -1.63 -6.60
C TYR A 77 2.48 -1.43 -7.74
N ILE A 78 2.71 -2.47 -8.57
CA ILE A 78 3.63 -2.39 -9.71
C ILE A 78 3.14 -1.34 -10.72
N GLU A 79 1.85 -1.41 -11.11
CA GLU A 79 1.26 -0.50 -12.11
C GLU A 79 1.26 0.95 -11.61
N GLU A 80 0.90 1.22 -10.36
CA GLU A 80 0.73 2.58 -9.83
C GLU A 80 2.05 3.24 -9.40
N THR A 81 3.02 2.46 -8.88
CA THR A 81 4.27 2.97 -8.28
C THR A 81 5.54 2.66 -9.07
N LEU A 82 5.43 1.95 -10.19
CA LEU A 82 6.57 1.38 -10.94
C LEU A 82 7.44 0.44 -10.10
N ASP A 83 6.80 -0.30 -9.19
CA ASP A 83 7.44 -1.21 -8.24
C ASP A 83 8.56 -0.50 -7.44
N TYR A 84 8.18 0.59 -6.77
CA TYR A 84 9.10 1.37 -5.94
C TYR A 84 9.86 0.45 -4.98
N GLY A 85 11.19 0.58 -4.91
CA GLY A 85 12.05 -0.28 -4.09
C GLY A 85 12.07 -1.76 -4.47
N SER A 86 11.42 -2.18 -5.57
CA SER A 86 11.18 -3.58 -5.90
C SER A 86 10.50 -4.39 -4.79
N LEU A 87 9.61 -3.74 -4.02
CA LEU A 87 8.99 -4.33 -2.83
C LEU A 87 7.93 -5.38 -3.16
N ALA A 88 7.40 -5.41 -4.39
CA ALA A 88 6.42 -6.42 -4.81
C ALA A 88 6.91 -7.86 -4.60
N ARG A 89 8.22 -8.09 -4.58
CA ARG A 89 8.83 -9.41 -4.32
C ARG A 89 8.52 -9.97 -2.93
N TYR A 90 8.25 -9.14 -1.93
CA TYR A 90 7.96 -9.59 -0.57
C TYR A 90 6.57 -10.24 -0.49
N LEU A 91 5.64 -9.83 -1.35
CA LEU A 91 4.30 -10.40 -1.41
C LEU A 91 4.26 -11.85 -1.89
N ASP A 92 5.29 -12.31 -2.62
CA ASP A 92 5.41 -13.70 -3.08
C ASP A 92 5.66 -14.70 -1.94
N PHE A 93 6.15 -14.20 -0.81
CA PHE A 93 6.57 -15.01 0.34
C PHE A 93 5.87 -14.63 1.64
N ALA A 94 5.04 -13.59 1.61
CA ALA A 94 4.34 -13.08 2.77
C ALA A 94 3.23 -14.04 3.22
N ASP A 95 3.33 -14.52 4.46
CA ASP A 95 2.24 -15.26 5.09
C ASP A 95 1.27 -14.29 5.77
N PHE A 96 0.10 -14.08 5.17
CA PHE A 96 -0.95 -13.29 5.79
C PHE A 96 -1.96 -14.15 6.59
N ASP A 97 -1.86 -15.49 6.52
CA ASP A 97 -2.89 -16.43 6.99
C ASP A 97 -2.81 -16.64 8.52
N GLY A 98 -1.80 -16.06 9.19
CA GLY A 98 -1.59 -16.15 10.64
C GLY A 98 -1.30 -17.57 11.13
N GLY A 99 -1.02 -18.49 10.20
CA GLY A 99 -0.69 -19.87 10.48
C GLY A 99 0.80 -19.97 10.73
N GLY A 100 1.21 -19.90 12.00
CA GLY A 100 2.60 -20.00 12.47
C GLY A 100 3.35 -21.30 12.14
N ASP A 101 3.02 -21.99 11.04
CA ASP A 101 3.96 -22.88 10.36
C ASP A 101 4.91 -22.04 9.49
N SER A 102 5.67 -21.16 10.16
CA SER A 102 6.86 -20.51 9.62
C SER A 102 8.00 -21.53 9.51
N ALA A 103 7.73 -22.73 9.00
CA ALA A 103 8.76 -23.55 8.41
C ALA A 103 9.14 -22.82 7.12
N ALA A 104 9.98 -21.79 7.28
CA ALA A 104 10.58 -20.95 6.27
C ALA A 104 10.35 -21.56 4.90
N ALA A 105 9.39 -21.00 4.14
CA ALA A 105 9.25 -21.30 2.73
C ALA A 105 10.64 -21.06 2.17
N ARG A 106 11.40 -22.16 2.01
CA ARG A 106 12.83 -22.15 1.79
C ARG A 106 13.01 -21.27 0.59
N LEU A 107 13.45 -20.03 0.83
CA LEU A 107 13.64 -19.03 -0.19
C LEU A 107 14.47 -19.73 -1.25
N ALA A 108 13.87 -19.94 -2.43
CA ALA A 108 14.51 -20.73 -3.47
C ALA A 108 15.92 -20.17 -3.71
N PRO A 109 16.94 -21.01 -3.94
CA PRO A 109 18.29 -20.53 -4.22
C PRO A 109 18.23 -19.45 -5.31
N GLY A 110 18.61 -18.20 -4.97
CA GLY A 110 18.49 -17.03 -5.84
C GLY A 110 17.41 -16.00 -5.45
N SER A 111 16.65 -16.23 -4.38
CA SER A 111 15.79 -15.19 -3.79
C SER A 111 16.62 -13.97 -3.39
N LYS A 112 16.12 -12.77 -3.75
CA LYS A 112 16.70 -11.48 -3.35
C LYS A 112 16.13 -10.94 -2.04
N VAL A 113 15.33 -11.74 -1.33
CA VAL A 113 14.81 -11.44 0.01
C VAL A 113 15.85 -11.93 1.03
N PRO A 114 16.21 -11.14 2.06
CA PRO A 114 17.14 -11.59 3.08
C PRO A 114 16.66 -12.89 3.75
N MET A 115 17.56 -13.87 3.91
CA MET A 115 17.21 -15.16 4.54
C MET A 115 16.70 -15.05 5.99
N THR A 116 16.89 -13.89 6.62
CA THR A 116 16.47 -13.59 7.99
C THR A 116 15.04 -13.02 8.08
N TRP A 117 14.38 -12.72 6.95
CA TRP A 117 13.01 -12.23 6.96
C TRP A 117 12.02 -13.40 7.05
N SER A 118 11.15 -13.38 8.06
CA SER A 118 10.21 -14.48 8.35
C SER A 118 8.81 -14.26 7.78
N GLY A 119 8.42 -13.00 7.52
CA GLY A 119 7.05 -12.66 7.08
C GLY A 119 5.95 -13.04 8.08
N ALA A 120 6.28 -13.39 9.32
CA ALA A 120 5.33 -13.94 10.31
C ALA A 120 4.39 -12.88 10.91
N ASP A 121 4.76 -11.60 10.82
CA ASP A 121 4.02 -10.47 11.40
C ASP A 121 3.19 -9.69 10.36
N ASN A 122 3.01 -10.29 9.17
CA ASN A 122 2.14 -9.75 8.14
C ASN A 122 0.67 -9.88 8.54
N MET A 123 -0.16 -8.95 8.09
CA MET A 123 -1.57 -8.90 8.47
C MET A 123 -2.44 -8.60 7.25
N ALA A 124 -3.55 -9.31 7.09
CA ALA A 124 -4.59 -8.98 6.12
C ALA A 124 -5.85 -8.50 6.82
N LEU A 125 -6.36 -7.33 6.44
CA LEU A 125 -7.61 -6.76 6.94
C LEU A 125 -8.67 -6.68 5.84
N TYR A 126 -9.93 -6.91 6.22
CA TYR A 126 -11.06 -6.69 5.32
C TYR A 126 -11.85 -5.45 5.71
N PHE A 127 -11.80 -4.42 4.87
CA PHE A 127 -12.58 -3.20 5.01
C PHE A 127 -13.90 -3.33 4.26
N ALA A 128 -14.93 -3.79 4.98
CA ALA A 128 -16.26 -4.10 4.44
C ALA A 128 -16.92 -2.94 3.66
N PRO A 129 -16.87 -1.66 4.09
CA PRO A 129 -17.53 -0.57 3.38
C PRO A 129 -17.10 -0.40 1.91
N ALA A 130 -15.86 -0.77 1.59
CA ALA A 130 -15.34 -0.74 0.22
C ALA A 130 -15.19 -2.13 -0.43
N GLY A 131 -15.47 -3.21 0.31
CA GLY A 131 -15.10 -4.56 -0.09
C GLY A 131 -13.61 -4.69 -0.39
N LEU A 132 -12.78 -4.01 0.40
CA LEU A 132 -11.34 -3.84 0.19
C LEU A 132 -10.56 -4.77 1.12
N THR A 133 -9.65 -5.57 0.56
CA THR A 133 -8.64 -6.30 1.33
C THR A 133 -7.37 -5.45 1.44
N VAL A 134 -6.83 -5.26 2.63
CA VAL A 134 -5.60 -4.48 2.84
C VAL A 134 -4.53 -5.40 3.42
N LEU A 135 -3.41 -5.50 2.72
CA LEU A 135 -2.27 -6.35 3.07
C LEU A 135 -1.17 -5.50 3.70
N PHE A 136 -0.90 -5.71 4.97
CA PHE A 136 0.21 -5.11 5.70
C PHE A 136 1.40 -6.05 5.61
N CYS A 137 2.37 -5.68 4.80
CA CYS A 137 3.54 -6.49 4.50
C CYS A 137 4.78 -5.86 5.15
N GLU A 138 5.36 -6.54 6.13
CA GLU A 138 6.61 -6.15 6.73
C GLU A 138 7.76 -6.31 5.73
N VAL A 139 8.68 -5.36 5.73
CA VAL A 139 9.93 -5.42 4.96
C VAL A 139 11.12 -5.04 5.85
N PRO A 140 12.35 -5.47 5.52
CA PRO A 140 13.54 -5.09 6.26
C PRO A 140 13.71 -3.57 6.38
N VAL A 141 14.24 -3.10 7.51
CA VAL A 141 14.48 -1.66 7.79
C VAL A 141 15.31 -1.00 6.69
N ALA A 142 16.29 -1.72 6.13
CA ALA A 142 17.13 -1.25 5.03
C ALA A 142 16.35 -0.78 3.79
N GLU A 143 15.16 -1.32 3.53
CA GLU A 143 14.31 -0.90 2.40
C GLU A 143 13.73 0.52 2.59
N ALA A 144 13.66 1.00 3.84
CA ALA A 144 13.20 2.34 4.17
C ALA A 144 14.33 3.37 4.32
N ASP A 145 15.55 2.93 4.65
CA ASP A 145 16.71 3.81 4.84
C ASP A 145 17.53 3.99 3.56
N GLU A 146 17.59 2.96 2.72
CA GLU A 146 18.06 3.05 1.34
C GLU A 146 16.85 2.89 0.42
N PRO A 147 16.05 3.94 0.18
CA PRO A 147 14.94 3.89 -0.76
C PRO A 147 15.49 3.68 -2.17
N GLY A 148 15.85 2.42 -2.50
CA GLY A 148 16.61 2.04 -3.67
C GLY A 148 17.83 2.93 -3.92
N HIS A 149 19.03 2.50 -3.51
CA HIS A 149 20.19 2.79 -4.37
C HIS A 149 19.77 2.35 -5.78
N GLU A 150 19.52 3.28 -6.70
CA GLU A 150 19.31 2.97 -8.11
C GLU A 150 20.69 2.64 -8.68
N PRO A 151 21.11 1.38 -8.85
CA PRO A 151 22.17 1.11 -9.79
C PRO A 151 21.66 1.60 -11.16
N PRO A 152 22.50 2.24 -12.00
CA PRO A 152 22.08 2.84 -13.26
C PRO A 152 21.31 1.89 -14.19
N ALA A 153 21.53 0.58 -14.08
CA ALA A 153 20.80 -0.46 -14.80
C ALA A 153 19.32 -0.63 -14.38
N LYS A 154 18.93 -0.26 -13.14
CA LYS A 154 17.54 -0.37 -12.67
C LYS A 154 16.68 0.83 -13.05
N LYS A 155 17.26 2.02 -13.17
CA LYS A 155 16.58 3.19 -13.70
C LYS A 155 16.19 2.97 -15.17
N GLN A 156 17.12 2.42 -15.97
CA GLN A 156 16.81 1.92 -17.32
C GLN A 156 15.69 0.89 -17.29
N ARG A 157 15.73 -0.09 -16.39
CA ARG A 157 14.67 -1.12 -16.31
C ARG A 157 13.32 -0.54 -15.89
N GLN A 158 13.25 0.45 -15.00
CA GLN A 158 12.00 1.13 -14.64
C GLN A 158 11.48 2.00 -15.78
N GLU A 159 12.37 2.71 -16.49
CA GLU A 159 12.04 3.46 -17.70
C GLU A 159 11.58 2.53 -18.83
N GLU A 160 12.22 1.38 -19.01
CA GLU A 160 11.82 0.30 -19.94
C GLU A 160 10.50 -0.33 -19.52
N THR A 161 10.29 -0.64 -18.24
CA THR A 161 9.01 -1.19 -17.74
C THR A 161 7.90 -0.16 -17.92
N ALA A 162 8.15 1.11 -17.65
CA ALA A 162 7.19 2.19 -17.90
C ALA A 162 6.94 2.39 -19.40
N ALA A 163 7.96 2.26 -20.25
CA ALA A 163 7.83 2.35 -21.70
C ALA A 163 7.09 1.14 -22.28
N GLU A 164 7.39 -0.08 -21.83
CA GLU A 164 6.71 -1.33 -22.19
C GLU A 164 5.25 -1.28 -21.74
N LEU A 165 4.96 -0.93 -20.49
CA LEU A 165 3.58 -0.77 -20.00
C LEU A 165 2.81 0.32 -20.77
N LYS A 166 3.48 1.40 -21.20
CA LYS A 166 2.88 2.44 -22.06
C LYS A 166 2.75 2.01 -23.52
N ALA A 167 3.60 1.12 -24.01
CA ALA A 167 3.65 0.63 -25.38
C ALA A 167 2.77 -0.61 -25.61
N MET A 168 2.31 -1.27 -24.55
CA MET A 168 1.33 -2.34 -24.66
C MET A 168 0.07 -1.83 -25.40
N PRO A 169 -0.43 -2.57 -26.40
CA PRO A 169 -1.55 -2.13 -27.23
C PRO A 169 -2.73 -1.80 -26.34
N LYS A 170 -3.35 -0.64 -26.59
CA LYS A 170 -4.54 -0.19 -25.86
C LYS A 170 -5.54 -1.34 -25.83
N PRO A 171 -5.83 -1.89 -24.64
CA PRO A 171 -6.73 -3.01 -24.54
C PRO A 171 -8.13 -2.58 -24.99
N SER A 172 -8.97 -3.56 -25.32
CA SER A 172 -10.30 -3.36 -25.90
C SER A 172 -11.07 -2.21 -25.23
N PRO A 173 -12.00 -1.52 -25.91
CA PRO A 173 -12.71 -0.32 -25.38
C PRO A 173 -13.33 -0.46 -23.98
N SER A 174 -13.55 -1.69 -23.50
CA SER A 174 -14.03 -2.04 -22.15
C SER A 174 -12.95 -2.12 -21.06
N TYR A 175 -11.66 -2.06 -21.41
CA TYR A 175 -10.53 -2.17 -20.49
C TYR A 175 -9.84 -0.80 -20.38
N HIS A 176 -9.97 -0.18 -19.21
CA HIS A 176 -9.25 1.04 -18.88
C HIS A 176 -8.11 0.63 -17.95
N VAL A 177 -6.87 0.62 -18.45
CA VAL A 177 -5.70 0.59 -17.56
C VAL A 177 -5.77 1.86 -16.72
N GLY A 178 -5.58 1.76 -15.41
CA GLY A 178 -5.38 2.92 -14.55
C GLY A 178 -4.18 3.76 -15.01
N LYS A 179 -3.95 4.92 -14.41
CA LYS A 179 -2.73 5.69 -14.71
C LYS A 179 -1.53 4.88 -14.22
N VAL A 180 -0.58 4.59 -15.11
CA VAL A 180 0.66 3.88 -14.73
C VAL A 180 1.67 4.87 -14.16
N GLY A 181 2.32 4.51 -13.04
CA GLY A 181 3.40 5.28 -12.43
C GLY A 181 3.00 6.69 -12.00
N HIS A 182 1.78 6.86 -11.51
CA HIS A 182 1.24 8.16 -11.11
C HIS A 182 1.35 8.44 -9.61
N LEU A 183 1.68 7.42 -8.82
CA LEU A 183 1.85 7.54 -7.39
C LEU A 183 3.31 7.81 -7.05
N GLN A 184 3.55 8.83 -6.22
CA GLN A 184 4.86 9.08 -5.64
C GLN A 184 4.95 8.41 -4.27
N SER A 185 5.72 7.34 -4.16
CA SER A 185 5.92 6.61 -2.90
C SER A 185 6.82 7.38 -1.92
N VAL A 186 6.44 7.40 -0.64
CA VAL A 186 7.15 8.08 0.44
C VAL A 186 7.06 7.27 1.72
N TRP A 187 8.19 7.05 2.40
CA TRP A 187 8.23 6.48 3.74
C TRP A 187 7.85 7.53 4.79
N LEU A 188 6.87 7.22 5.63
CA LEU A 188 6.43 8.06 6.75
C LEU A 188 6.76 7.39 8.08
N ASP A 189 7.11 8.19 9.08
CA ASP A 189 7.17 7.71 10.46
C ASP A 189 5.77 7.27 10.92
N ALA A 190 5.70 6.14 11.63
CA ALA A 190 4.45 5.58 12.13
C ALA A 190 3.68 6.58 12.99
N GLN A 191 4.38 7.48 13.69
CA GLN A 191 3.78 8.56 14.49
C GLN A 191 2.83 9.45 13.68
N SER A 192 3.15 9.73 12.41
CA SER A 192 2.27 10.50 11.53
C SER A 192 0.95 9.77 11.26
N LEU A 193 1.01 8.44 11.10
CA LEU A 193 -0.17 7.61 10.88
C LEU A 193 -0.99 7.41 12.16
N ARG A 194 -0.36 7.41 13.34
CA ARG A 194 -1.07 7.40 14.63
C ARG A 194 -2.00 8.61 14.75
N THR A 195 -1.50 9.81 14.44
CA THR A 195 -2.31 11.04 14.40
C THR A 195 -3.50 10.94 13.43
N VAL A 196 -3.29 10.33 12.26
CA VAL A 196 -4.37 10.09 11.28
C VAL A 196 -5.43 9.11 11.80
N ALA A 197 -4.98 8.04 12.45
CA ALA A 197 -5.84 7.00 13.04
C ALA A 197 -6.69 7.52 14.22
N GLU A 198 -6.16 8.50 14.97
CA GLU A 198 -6.84 9.13 16.11
C GLU A 198 -7.75 10.30 15.69
N SER A 199 -7.46 10.93 14.54
CA SER A 199 -8.27 12.04 14.02
C SER A 199 -9.72 11.62 13.76
N LYS A 200 -10.65 12.53 14.09
CA LYS A 200 -12.09 12.42 13.77
C LYS A 200 -12.42 12.93 12.37
N ASP A 201 -11.48 13.63 11.72
CA ASP A 201 -11.71 14.23 10.42
C ASP A 201 -11.90 13.16 9.35
N LYS A 202 -12.79 13.40 8.39
CA LYS A 202 -12.97 12.46 7.28
C LYS A 202 -11.72 12.33 6.41
N ALA A 203 -11.01 13.44 6.21
CA ALA A 203 -9.75 13.52 5.46
C ALA A 203 -8.71 14.33 6.26
N PRO A 204 -8.03 13.68 7.24
CA PRO A 204 -7.08 14.35 8.12
C PRO A 204 -5.97 15.06 7.33
N LYS A 205 -5.63 16.27 7.76
CA LYS A 205 -4.50 17.02 7.18
C LYS A 205 -3.18 16.51 7.75
N LEU A 206 -2.16 16.50 6.90
CA LEU A 206 -0.77 16.25 7.30
C LEU A 206 0.17 17.09 6.43
N SER A 207 1.34 17.42 6.96
CA SER A 207 2.40 18.04 6.17
C SER A 207 3.39 16.96 5.76
N LEU A 208 3.65 16.86 4.45
CA LEU A 208 4.61 15.92 3.88
C LEU A 208 5.58 16.66 2.99
N GLN A 209 6.89 16.58 3.31
CA GLN A 209 7.96 17.27 2.59
C GLN A 209 7.72 18.80 2.51
N GLY A 210 7.19 19.39 3.58
CA GLY A 210 6.89 20.83 3.66
C GLY A 210 5.66 21.27 2.85
N GLN A 211 4.85 20.33 2.36
CA GLN A 211 3.63 20.62 1.60
C GLN A 211 2.41 20.03 2.30
N ASP A 212 1.34 20.80 2.35
CA ASP A 212 0.06 20.36 2.91
C ASP A 212 -0.56 19.27 2.04
N CYS A 213 -0.96 18.19 2.70
CA CYS A 213 -1.62 17.05 2.10
C CYS A 213 -2.82 16.64 2.95
N ARG A 214 -3.71 15.83 2.37
CA ARG A 214 -4.80 15.17 3.11
C ARG A 214 -4.72 13.66 2.96
N PHE A 215 -4.93 12.94 4.05
CA PHE A 215 -5.06 11.49 3.97
C PHE A 215 -6.40 11.14 3.33
N PHE A 216 -6.37 10.30 2.30
CA PHE A 216 -7.57 9.94 1.55
C PHE A 216 -8.58 9.22 2.48
N PRO A 217 -9.89 9.56 2.44
CA PRO A 217 -10.86 9.04 3.41
C PRO A 217 -10.89 7.53 3.55
N THR A 218 -10.77 6.78 2.44
CA THR A 218 -10.74 5.32 2.48
C THR A 218 -9.51 4.81 3.24
N SER A 219 -8.32 5.33 2.94
CA SER A 219 -7.08 4.96 3.59
C SER A 219 -7.09 5.34 5.08
N ALA A 220 -7.62 6.52 5.42
CA ALA A 220 -7.78 6.95 6.80
C ALA A 220 -8.75 6.04 7.57
N SER A 221 -9.84 5.61 6.94
CA SER A 221 -10.82 4.71 7.54
C SER A 221 -10.24 3.32 7.81
N VAL A 222 -9.36 2.82 6.93
CA VAL A 222 -8.63 1.56 7.16
C VAL A 222 -7.77 1.65 8.42
N LEU A 223 -7.02 2.75 8.60
CA LEU A 223 -6.18 2.96 9.79
C LEU A 223 -7.00 3.06 11.10
N ARG A 224 -8.30 3.33 11.01
CA ARG A 224 -9.22 3.42 12.15
C ARG A 224 -9.84 2.08 12.55
N LEU A 225 -9.60 1.02 11.79
CA LEU A 225 -10.03 -0.32 12.18
C LEU A 225 -9.33 -0.74 13.47
N PRO A 226 -10.00 -1.48 14.38
CA PRO A 226 -9.40 -1.92 15.64
C PRO A 226 -8.07 -2.65 15.47
N GLU A 227 -7.97 -3.51 14.46
CA GLU A 227 -6.78 -4.29 14.15
C GLU A 227 -5.64 -3.40 13.62
N ALA A 228 -5.94 -2.44 12.74
CA ALA A 228 -4.96 -1.47 12.26
C ALA A 228 -4.47 -0.53 13.38
N ARG A 229 -5.37 -0.14 14.29
CA ARG A 229 -5.03 0.65 15.47
C ARG A 229 -4.13 -0.11 16.43
N LYS A 230 -4.44 -1.39 16.68
CA LYS A 230 -3.60 -2.28 17.48
C LYS A 230 -2.22 -2.45 16.83
N TRP A 231 -2.17 -2.63 15.52
CA TRP A 231 -0.93 -2.71 14.75
C TRP A 231 -0.08 -1.43 14.86
N LEU A 232 -0.70 -0.25 14.86
CA LEU A 232 -0.04 1.04 15.10
C LEU A 232 0.21 1.36 16.59
N GLU A 233 -0.17 0.46 17.51
CA GLU A 233 -0.08 0.66 18.96
C GLU A 233 -0.86 1.89 19.46
N THR A 234 -1.96 2.22 18.78
CA THR A 234 -2.88 3.28 19.19
C THR A 234 -4.03 2.69 20.01
N THR A 235 -4.32 3.29 21.15
CA THR A 235 -5.50 2.92 21.95
C THR A 235 -6.77 3.48 21.30
N PRO A 236 -7.89 2.74 21.29
CA PRO A 236 -9.18 3.33 20.97
C PRO A 236 -9.45 4.45 21.98
N ASN A 237 -9.66 5.69 21.51
CA ASN A 237 -10.24 6.72 22.36
C ASN A 237 -11.60 6.21 22.84
N ALA A 238 -11.74 6.05 24.16
CA ALA A 238 -12.97 5.65 24.84
C ALA A 238 -14.10 6.66 24.59
#